data_AF-A0A2D5V6E4-F1
#
_entry.id   AF-A0A2D5V6E4-F1
#
_cell.length_a   1.000
_cell.length_b   1.000
_cell.length_c   1.000
_cell.angle_alpha   90.00
_cell.angle_beta   90.00
_cell.angle_gamma   90.00
#
_symmetry.space_group_name_H-M   'P 1'
#
loop_
_entity.id
_entity.type
_entity.pdbx_description
1 polymer ?
#
loop_
_entity_poly.entity_id
_entity_poly.type
_entity_poly.pdbx_seq_one_letter_code
_entity_poly.pdbx_strand_id
1 'polypeptide(L)'
;MSLVCSCGKLDKKLNHKYDCDKLSGVHKFVYEPIVVSNDCNCIVSGKVKYLKDCKTVALVYYGDGVCDNVATKIICENGNCFDKDENPIKSFEYYIDCNGNNITDGFVSQGELEDLSDPSTGPQP
;
A
#
# COMPACT_ATOMS: atom_id res chain seq x y z
N MET A 1 -20.11 -27.79 -21.79
CA MET A 1 -18.95 -26.93 -22.13
C MET A 1 -18.67 -26.09 -20.90
N SER A 2 -17.83 -26.60 -20.00
CA SER A 2 -17.58 -25.98 -18.69
C SER A 2 -16.50 -24.91 -18.85
N LEU A 3 -16.87 -23.62 -18.74
CA LEU A 3 -15.91 -22.55 -18.52
C LEU A 3 -15.66 -22.44 -17.01
N VAL A 4 -14.58 -23.08 -16.56
CA VAL A 4 -13.98 -22.80 -15.25
C VAL A 4 -13.02 -21.64 -15.48
N CYS A 5 -13.47 -20.41 -15.18
CA CYS A 5 -12.58 -19.24 -15.11
C CYS A 5 -11.80 -19.28 -13.78
N SER A 6 -10.82 -20.20 -13.69
CA SER A 6 -9.74 -20.07 -12.71
C SER A 6 -8.73 -19.05 -13.22
N CYS A 7 -8.91 -17.78 -12.85
CA CYS A 7 -7.89 -16.76 -12.98
C CYS A 7 -7.22 -16.50 -11.62
N GLY A 8 -6.69 -17.57 -11.01
CA GLY A 8 -5.65 -17.44 -10.00
C GLY A 8 -4.29 -17.44 -10.69
N LYS A 9 -3.60 -16.29 -10.66
CA LYS A 9 -2.13 -16.09 -10.75
C LYS A 9 -1.83 -14.65 -11.15
N LEU A 10 -1.81 -13.75 -10.16
CA LEU A 10 -1.16 -12.45 -10.25
C LEU A 10 0.27 -12.50 -9.67
N ASP A 11 1.00 -13.59 -9.90
CA ASP A 11 2.38 -13.79 -9.39
C ASP A 11 3.43 -13.68 -10.50
N LYS A 12 3.29 -12.71 -11.41
CA LYS A 12 4.33 -12.42 -12.41
C LYS A 12 4.77 -10.96 -12.33
N LYS A 13 5.99 -10.80 -11.80
CA LYS A 13 6.87 -9.62 -11.82
C LYS A 13 6.62 -8.51 -10.77
N LEU A 14 6.82 -8.82 -9.49
CA LEU A 14 7.30 -7.81 -8.53
C LEU A 14 8.74 -8.06 -8.06
N ASN A 15 9.24 -9.30 -8.17
CA ASN A 15 10.56 -9.70 -7.64
C ASN A 15 11.79 -9.20 -8.43
N HIS A 16 11.62 -8.36 -9.45
CA HIS A 16 12.73 -7.92 -10.32
C HIS A 16 13.03 -6.42 -10.29
N LYS A 17 12.21 -5.58 -9.63
CA LYS A 17 12.50 -4.13 -9.55
C LYS A 17 13.51 -3.82 -8.44
N TYR A 18 13.52 -4.61 -7.35
CA TYR A 18 14.37 -4.37 -6.19
C TYR A 18 14.92 -5.69 -5.63
N ASP A 19 16.22 -5.73 -5.42
CA ASP A 19 16.93 -6.82 -4.76
C ASP A 19 16.74 -6.66 -3.24
N CYS A 20 15.67 -7.28 -2.71
CA CYS A 20 15.27 -7.07 -1.32
C CYS A 20 16.33 -7.57 -0.33
N ASP A 21 17.18 -8.52 -0.74
CA ASP A 21 18.30 -9.02 0.07
C ASP A 21 19.38 -7.94 0.31
N LYS A 22 19.36 -6.85 -0.47
CA LYS A 22 20.24 -5.69 -0.31
C LYS A 22 19.62 -4.53 0.47
N LEU A 23 18.34 -4.65 0.85
CA LEU A 23 17.61 -3.59 1.54
C LEU A 23 17.58 -3.86 3.04
N SER A 24 18.20 -2.97 3.83
CA SER A 24 18.11 -2.99 5.29
C SER A 24 16.97 -2.10 5.80
N GLY A 25 16.19 -2.56 6.77
CA GLY A 25 15.08 -1.79 7.34
C GLY A 25 13.81 -1.85 6.49
N VAL A 26 12.91 -0.88 6.67
CA VAL A 26 11.61 -0.85 5.99
C VAL A 26 11.70 0.01 4.74
N HIS A 27 11.21 -0.51 3.61
CA HIS A 27 11.14 0.21 2.35
C HIS A 27 9.72 0.20 1.80
N LYS A 28 9.34 1.27 1.10
CA LYS A 28 8.06 1.39 0.41
C LYS A 28 8.24 1.43 -1.09
N PHE A 29 7.23 0.91 -1.79
CA PHE A 29 7.19 0.80 -3.25
C PHE A 29 5.81 1.14 -3.77
N VAL A 30 5.75 2.13 -4.66
CA VAL A 30 4.57 2.48 -5.44
C VAL A 30 4.44 1.46 -6.57
N TYR A 31 3.37 0.67 -6.54
CA TYR A 31 3.10 -0.35 -7.57
C TYR A 31 1.85 -0.05 -8.40
N GLU A 32 1.00 0.87 -7.93
CA GLU A 32 0.06 1.60 -8.78
C GLU A 32 0.32 3.11 -8.63
N PRO A 33 0.43 3.86 -9.74
CA PRO A 33 0.80 5.28 -9.71
C PRO A 33 -0.10 6.11 -8.79
N ILE A 34 0.52 7.10 -8.15
CA ILE A 34 -0.16 8.09 -7.34
C ILE A 34 -0.82 9.11 -8.27
N VAL A 35 -2.12 9.32 -8.10
CA VAL A 35 -2.90 10.27 -8.90
C VAL A 35 -3.42 11.36 -7.98
N VAL A 36 -3.09 12.60 -8.31
CA VAL A 36 -3.59 13.81 -7.66
C VAL A 36 -4.69 14.40 -8.52
N SER A 37 -5.87 14.64 -7.93
CA SER A 37 -6.94 15.35 -8.60
C SER A 37 -6.73 16.86 -8.49
N ASN A 38 -6.80 17.58 -9.61
CA ASN A 38 -6.76 19.05 -9.60
C ASN A 38 -8.05 19.68 -9.04
N ASP A 39 -9.15 18.92 -9.00
CA ASP A 39 -10.45 19.45 -8.55
C ASP A 39 -10.47 19.64 -7.03
N CYS A 40 -9.83 18.74 -6.30
CA CYS A 40 -9.71 18.79 -4.84
C CYS A 40 -8.27 18.97 -4.32
N ASN A 41 -7.28 19.03 -5.22
CA ASN A 41 -5.85 19.09 -4.90
C ASN A 41 -5.40 18.03 -3.90
N CYS A 42 -5.93 16.80 -4.04
CA CYS A 42 -5.62 15.70 -3.13
C CYS A 42 -5.26 14.44 -3.92
N ILE A 43 -4.53 13.52 -3.28
CA ILE A 43 -4.35 12.17 -3.83
C ILE A 43 -5.70 11.46 -3.78
N VAL A 44 -6.11 10.90 -4.91
CA VAL A 44 -7.40 10.19 -5.07
C VAL A 44 -7.23 8.73 -5.46
N SER A 45 -6.06 8.32 -5.95
CA SER A 45 -5.77 6.89 -6.17
C SER A 45 -4.27 6.62 -6.08
N GLY A 46 -3.92 5.38 -5.75
CA GLY A 46 -2.54 4.90 -5.80
C GLY A 46 -2.32 3.78 -4.80
N LYS A 47 -1.35 2.91 -5.05
CA LYS A 47 -1.07 1.77 -4.15
C LYS A 47 0.40 1.64 -3.83
N VAL A 48 0.66 1.55 -2.53
CA VAL A 48 1.99 1.45 -1.95
C VAL A 48 2.11 0.15 -1.17
N LYS A 49 3.24 -0.52 -1.32
CA LYS A 49 3.60 -1.73 -0.59
C LYS A 49 4.80 -1.45 0.30
N TYR A 50 4.71 -1.86 1.57
CA TYR A 50 5.78 -1.74 2.55
C TYR A 50 6.42 -3.12 2.75
N LEU A 51 7.74 -3.20 2.61
CA LEU A 51 8.54 -4.40 2.80
C LEU A 51 9.51 -4.23 3.96
N LYS A 52 9.66 -5.28 4.75
CA LYS A 52 10.72 -5.46 5.74
C LYS A 52 11.24 -6.89 5.63
N ASP A 53 12.55 -7.07 5.54
CA ASP A 53 13.18 -8.40 5.47
C ASP A 53 12.55 -9.28 4.36
N CYS A 54 12.37 -8.71 3.16
CA CYS A 54 11.70 -9.32 2.01
C CYS A 54 10.23 -9.75 2.22
N LYS A 55 9.59 -9.35 3.32
CA LYS A 55 8.18 -9.65 3.61
C LYS A 55 7.33 -8.40 3.53
N THR A 56 6.13 -8.55 2.96
CA THR A 56 5.13 -7.48 3.01
C THR A 56 4.67 -7.29 4.44
N VAL A 57 4.79 -6.07 4.96
CA VAL A 57 4.33 -5.69 6.30
C VAL A 57 3.07 -4.83 6.24
N ALA A 58 2.86 -4.11 5.15
CA ALA A 58 1.61 -3.39 4.91
C ALA A 58 1.37 -3.11 3.43
N LEU A 59 0.11 -2.86 3.11
CA LEU A 59 -0.35 -2.26 1.86
C LEU A 59 -1.11 -0.98 2.20
N VAL A 60 -0.95 0.06 1.41
CA VAL A 60 -1.69 1.32 1.53
C VAL A 60 -2.33 1.66 0.19
N TYR A 61 -3.63 1.93 0.21
CA TYR A 61 -4.45 2.31 -0.94
C TYR A 61 -4.97 3.72 -0.72
N TYR A 62 -4.58 4.64 -1.58
CA TYR A 62 -4.90 6.06 -1.47
C TYR A 62 -6.17 6.41 -2.26
N GLY A 63 -7.32 5.85 -1.88
CA GLY A 63 -8.60 6.12 -2.52
C GLY A 63 -8.88 5.34 -3.79
N ASP A 64 -10.06 5.58 -4.38
CA ASP A 64 -10.62 4.91 -5.56
C ASP A 64 -10.94 5.88 -6.72
N GLY A 65 -10.50 7.13 -6.61
CA GLY A 65 -10.78 8.23 -7.53
C GLY A 65 -11.72 9.30 -6.96
N VAL A 66 -12.34 9.06 -5.80
CA VAL A 66 -13.21 10.03 -5.13
C VAL A 66 -12.39 11.04 -4.30
N CYS A 67 -12.84 12.29 -4.27
CA CYS A 67 -12.28 13.34 -3.42
C CYS A 67 -12.90 13.30 -2.01
N ASP A 68 -12.51 12.31 -1.20
CA ASP A 68 -12.94 12.16 0.21
C ASP A 68 -11.77 12.21 1.22
N ASN A 69 -10.53 12.22 0.71
CA ASN A 69 -9.28 12.24 1.47
C ASN A 69 -9.12 10.99 2.36
N VAL A 70 -9.74 9.86 1.98
CA VAL A 70 -9.68 8.60 2.72
C VAL A 70 -8.68 7.67 2.07
N ALA A 71 -7.77 7.13 2.89
CA ALA A 71 -6.88 6.05 2.52
C ALA A 71 -7.16 4.82 3.37
N THR A 72 -6.92 3.64 2.81
CA THR A 72 -7.01 2.37 3.52
C THR A 72 -5.62 1.78 3.65
N LYS A 73 -5.25 1.34 4.86
CA LYS A 73 -4.08 0.50 5.07
C LYS A 73 -4.48 -0.90 5.50
N ILE A 74 -3.72 -1.88 5.06
CA ILE A 74 -3.84 -3.28 5.43
C ILE A 74 -2.53 -3.69 6.07
N ILE A 75 -2.59 -4.15 7.32
CA ILE A 75 -1.44 -4.69 8.05
C ILE A 75 -1.31 -6.17 7.75
N CYS A 76 -0.12 -6.57 7.32
CA CYS A 76 0.16 -7.94 6.90
C CYS A 76 0.86 -8.71 8.02
N GLU A 77 0.50 -9.97 8.19
CA GLU A 77 1.10 -10.88 9.16
C GLU A 77 1.98 -11.90 8.44
N ASN A 78 3.27 -11.90 8.74
CA ASN A 78 4.26 -12.79 8.12
C ASN A 78 4.29 -12.77 6.58
N GLY A 79 3.97 -11.62 5.96
CA GLY A 79 3.90 -11.48 4.52
C GLY A 79 2.51 -11.71 3.91
N ASN A 80 1.55 -12.20 4.69
CA ASN A 80 0.17 -12.42 4.25
C ASN A 80 -0.68 -11.21 4.66
N CYS A 81 -1.44 -10.65 3.72
CA CYS A 81 -2.30 -9.49 3.97
C CYS A 81 -3.80 -9.84 3.96
N PHE A 82 -4.13 -11.00 3.42
CA PHE A 82 -5.51 -11.47 3.22
C PHE A 82 -5.68 -12.87 3.79
N ASP A 83 -6.89 -13.17 4.23
CA ASP A 83 -7.29 -14.51 4.62
C ASP A 83 -7.58 -15.40 3.40
N LYS A 84 -8.00 -16.63 3.65
CA LYS A 84 -8.32 -17.63 2.61
C LYS A 84 -9.51 -17.23 1.71
N ASP A 85 -10.34 -16.29 2.16
CA ASP A 85 -11.53 -15.80 1.48
C ASP A 85 -11.27 -14.43 0.83
N GLU A 86 -9.98 -14.03 0.73
CA GLU A 86 -9.49 -12.78 0.16
C GLU A 86 -9.89 -11.52 0.95
N ASN A 87 -10.30 -11.65 2.21
CA ASN A 87 -10.57 -10.50 3.06
C ASN A 87 -9.29 -9.99 3.73
N PRO A 88 -9.09 -8.66 3.88
CA PRO A 88 -7.96 -8.13 4.61
C PRO A 88 -7.91 -8.68 6.04
N ILE A 89 -6.74 -9.17 6.48
CA ILE A 89 -6.57 -9.69 7.85
C ILE A 89 -6.82 -8.58 8.87
N LYS A 90 -6.30 -7.38 8.58
CA LYS A 90 -6.41 -6.21 9.45
C LYS A 90 -6.36 -4.93 8.61
N SER A 91 -7.50 -4.28 8.43
CA SER A 91 -7.62 -3.04 7.65
C SER A 91 -8.05 -1.85 8.50
N PHE A 92 -7.53 -0.67 8.18
CA PHE A 92 -7.90 0.60 8.79
C PHE A 92 -8.06 1.67 7.73
N GLU A 93 -9.07 2.51 7.90
CA GLU A 93 -9.21 3.75 7.14
C GLU A 93 -8.64 4.90 7.96
N TYR A 94 -8.01 5.84 7.26
CA TYR A 94 -7.46 7.05 7.86
C TYR A 94 -7.53 8.20 6.86
N TYR A 95 -7.52 9.42 7.38
CA TYR A 95 -7.53 10.62 6.55
C TYR A 95 -6.11 11.03 6.17
N ILE A 96 -5.94 11.45 4.92
CA ILE A 96 -4.69 12.01 4.42
C ILE A 96 -4.76 13.54 4.34
N ASP A 97 -3.63 14.19 4.59
CA ASP A 97 -3.45 15.61 4.31
C ASP A 97 -3.25 15.83 2.80
N CYS A 98 -4.10 16.67 2.20
CA CYS A 98 -4.03 17.04 0.79
C CYS A 98 -2.95 18.09 0.48
N ASN A 99 -2.25 18.61 1.49
CA ASN A 99 -1.14 19.54 1.28
C ASN A 99 0.14 18.87 0.74
N GLY A 100 0.18 17.52 0.73
CA GLY A 100 1.30 16.72 0.22
C GLY A 100 0.95 15.91 -1.02
N ASN A 101 1.96 15.57 -1.81
CA ASN A 101 1.83 14.68 -2.98
C ASN A 101 3.09 13.83 -3.23
N ASN A 102 3.99 13.73 -2.26
CA ASN A 102 5.31 13.13 -2.42
C ASN A 102 5.34 11.70 -1.88
N ILE A 103 4.62 10.82 -2.57
CA ILE A 103 4.69 9.39 -2.33
C ILE A 103 5.58 8.77 -3.39
N THR A 104 6.77 8.35 -2.97
CA THR A 104 7.81 7.79 -3.84
C THR A 104 8.39 6.51 -3.24
N ASP A 105 9.04 5.69 -4.09
CA ASP A 105 9.78 4.51 -3.65
C ASP A 105 10.94 4.93 -2.73
N GLY A 106 11.23 4.15 -1.68
CA GLY A 106 12.41 4.44 -0.84
C GLY A 106 12.37 3.87 0.57
N PHE A 107 13.34 4.32 1.38
CA PHE A 107 13.45 4.00 2.80
C PHE A 107 12.31 4.68 3.58
N VAL A 108 11.74 3.96 4.54
CA VAL A 108 10.63 4.44 5.38
C VAL A 108 11.20 4.97 6.69
N SER A 109 10.87 6.21 7.01
CA SER A 109 11.30 6.85 8.26
C SER A 109 10.65 6.20 9.49
N GLN A 110 11.19 6.45 10.68
CA GLN A 110 10.59 5.97 11.92
C GLN A 110 9.17 6.55 12.12
N GLY A 111 8.96 7.84 11.86
CA GLY A 111 7.65 8.48 12.03
C GLY A 111 6.60 7.87 11.10
N GLU A 112 6.95 7.64 9.83
CA GLU A 112 6.04 6.97 8.89
C GLU A 112 5.73 5.53 9.32
N LEU A 113 6.68 4.84 9.95
CA LEU A 113 6.46 3.49 10.49
C LEU A 113 5.55 3.49 11.74
N GLU A 114 5.67 4.51 12.58
CA GLU A 114 4.79 4.75 13.72
C GLU A 114 3.35 5.00 13.23
N ASP A 115 3.17 5.89 12.25
CA ASP A 115 1.88 6.14 11.60
C ASP A 115 1.32 4.88 10.92
N LEU A 116 2.17 4.10 10.26
CA LEU A 116 1.76 2.83 9.66
C LEU A 116 1.21 1.86 10.71
N SER A 117 1.77 1.88 11.92
CA SER A 117 1.39 0.97 13.01
C SER A 117 0.17 1.44 13.81
N ASP A 118 -0.15 2.74 13.79
CA ASP A 118 -1.25 3.33 14.56
C ASP A 118 -2.62 3.13 13.90
N PRO A 119 -3.61 2.45 14.51
CA PRO A 119 -4.93 2.21 13.88
C PRO A 119 -5.71 3.46 13.42
N SER A 120 -5.39 4.63 13.97
CA SER A 120 -6.10 5.90 13.76
C SER A 120 -5.40 6.88 12.83
N THR A 121 -4.12 6.63 12.52
CA THR A 121 -3.35 7.44 11.57
C THR A 121 -2.78 6.56 10.46
N GLY A 122 -2.00 7.15 9.56
CA GLY A 122 -1.34 6.39 8.52
C GLY A 122 -0.37 7.25 7.72
N PRO A 123 0.45 6.62 6.86
CA PRO A 123 1.46 7.32 6.07
C PRO A 123 0.86 8.46 5.27
N GLN A 124 1.38 9.66 5.54
CA GLN A 124 0.95 10.90 4.88
C GLN A 124 1.72 11.13 3.57
N PRO A 125 1.11 11.85 2.61
CA PRO A 125 1.74 12.26 1.35
C PRO A 125 2.91 13.25 1.46
#